data_AF-A0A7S2J196-F1
#
_entry.id   AF-A0A7S2J196-F1
#
_cell.length_a   1.000
_cell.length_b   1.000
_cell.length_c   1.000
_cell.angle_alpha   90.00
_cell.angle_beta   90.00
_cell.angle_gamma   90.00
#
_symmetry.space_group_name_H-M   'P 1'
#
loop_
_entity.id
_entity.type
_entity.pdbx_description
1 polymer ?
#
loop_
_entity_poly.entity_id
_entity_poly.type
_entity_poly.pdbx_seq_one_letter_code
_entity_poly.pdbx_strand_id
1 'polypeptide(L)'
;QDTASAFDAIMHCGVVGEAYNIGGRYEKSILHVAADLLVIMGLDARKDELLDYVADRAHNDACYPISCAKLRSLGWKEQFTWEFGLANTVAFFLQKLRSEDRDLSSLVQAHPQHSATDVARVPGSTGSFAAAGSAARSRL
;
A
#
# COMPACT_ATOMS: atom_id res chain seq x y z
N GLN A 1 2.41 -15.76 -4.03
CA GLN A 1 2.34 -17.18 -3.61
C GLN A 1 0.94 -17.51 -3.07
N ASP A 2 0.44 -16.79 -2.07
CA ASP A 2 -0.94 -17.02 -1.54
C ASP A 2 -2.05 -16.91 -2.60
N THR A 3 -1.94 -15.98 -3.55
CA THR A 3 -2.88 -15.92 -4.67
C THR A 3 -2.89 -17.20 -5.51
N ALA A 4 -1.73 -17.84 -5.71
CA ALA A 4 -1.65 -19.10 -6.46
C ALA A 4 -2.27 -20.26 -5.67
N SER A 5 -2.05 -20.33 -4.35
CA SER A 5 -2.70 -21.35 -3.51
C SER A 5 -4.22 -21.13 -3.40
N ALA A 6 -4.69 -19.89 -3.51
CA ALA A 6 -6.12 -19.59 -3.61
C ALA A 6 -6.72 -20.14 -4.91
N PHE A 7 -6.04 -19.94 -6.04
CA PHE A 7 -6.46 -20.52 -7.31
C PHE A 7 -6.50 -22.05 -7.26
N ASP A 8 -5.49 -22.66 -6.65
CA ASP A 8 -5.45 -24.12 -6.45
C ASP A 8 -6.65 -24.61 -5.62
N ALA A 9 -6.97 -23.94 -4.51
CA ALA A 9 -8.13 -24.26 -3.69
C ALA A 9 -9.46 -24.09 -4.46
N ILE A 10 -9.60 -23.04 -5.27
CA ILE A 10 -10.80 -22.83 -6.08
C ILE A 10 -10.92 -23.90 -7.17
N MET A 11 -9.80 -24.28 -7.79
CA MET A 11 -9.78 -25.29 -8.85
C MET A 11 -10.21 -26.67 -8.33
N HIS A 12 -9.78 -27.03 -7.12
CA HIS A 12 -10.06 -28.36 -6.55
C HIS A 12 -11.36 -28.44 -5.75
N CYS A 13 -11.75 -27.35 -5.07
CA CYS A 13 -12.86 -27.35 -4.12
C CYS A 13 -13.98 -26.37 -4.48
N GLY A 14 -13.80 -25.54 -5.51
CA GLY A 14 -14.79 -24.56 -5.93
C GLY A 14 -15.99 -25.18 -6.65
N VAL A 15 -17.07 -24.41 -6.73
CA VAL A 15 -18.29 -24.78 -7.45
C VAL A 15 -18.29 -24.10 -8.81
N VAL A 16 -18.58 -24.86 -9.87
CA VAL A 16 -18.64 -24.34 -11.25
C VAL A 16 -19.72 -23.26 -11.35
N GLY A 17 -19.39 -22.14 -11.99
CA GLY A 17 -20.28 -20.99 -12.16
C GLY A 17 -20.26 -20.00 -10.99
N GLU A 18 -19.59 -20.32 -9.88
CA GLU A 18 -19.47 -19.43 -8.74
C GLU A 18 -18.25 -18.49 -8.85
N ALA A 19 -18.40 -17.27 -8.35
CA ALA A 19 -17.31 -16.31 -8.20
C ALA A 19 -16.72 -16.36 -6.77
N TYR A 20 -15.39 -16.25 -6.68
CA TYR A 20 -14.64 -16.22 -5.43
C TYR A 20 -13.67 -15.04 -5.41
N ASN A 21 -13.80 -14.19 -4.40
CA ASN A 21 -12.86 -13.10 -4.14
C ASN A 21 -11.56 -13.65 -3.54
N ILE A 22 -10.42 -13.17 -4.03
CA ILE A 22 -9.08 -13.48 -3.51
C ILE A 22 -8.46 -12.18 -3.02
N GLY A 23 -8.04 -12.16 -1.76
CA GLY A 23 -7.48 -10.99 -1.11
C GLY A 23 -6.83 -11.36 0.21
N GLY A 24 -6.04 -10.43 0.74
CA GLY A 24 -5.38 -10.59 2.02
C GLY A 24 -6.25 -10.09 3.18
N ARG A 25 -5.84 -10.45 4.39
CA ARG A 25 -6.39 -9.98 5.67
C ARG A 25 -5.86 -8.62 6.14
N TYR A 26 -4.95 -8.00 5.39
CA TYR A 26 -4.31 -6.74 5.76
C TYR A 26 -4.76 -5.61 4.85
N GLU A 27 -5.35 -4.58 5.43
CA GLU A 27 -5.60 -3.31 4.76
C GLU A 27 -4.48 -2.34 5.11
N LYS A 28 -3.84 -1.75 4.09
CA LYS A 28 -2.70 -0.85 4.25
C LYS A 28 -2.87 0.33 3.33
N SER A 29 -2.68 1.54 3.86
CA SER A 29 -2.56 2.75 3.04
C SER A 29 -1.21 2.75 2.31
N ILE A 30 -1.12 3.51 1.21
CA ILE A 30 0.14 3.69 0.48
C ILE A 30 1.24 4.21 1.41
N LEU A 31 0.91 5.13 2.32
CA LEU A 31 1.86 5.66 3.30
C LEU A 31 2.39 4.59 4.26
N HIS A 32 1.54 3.67 4.73
CA HIS A 32 2.00 2.55 5.56
C HIS A 32 2.90 1.60 4.78
N VAL A 33 2.57 1.29 3.52
CA VAL A 33 3.42 0.44 2.68
C VAL A 33 4.79 1.08 2.46
N ALA A 34 4.84 2.38 2.17
CA ALA A 34 6.09 3.11 1.97
C ALA A 34 6.95 3.16 3.26
N ALA A 35 6.32 3.38 4.42
CA ALA A 35 7.01 3.33 5.71
C ALA A 35 7.57 1.93 6.02
N ASP A 36 6.77 0.87 5.82
CA ASP A 36 7.19 -0.52 6.05
C ASP A 36 8.39 -0.89 5.14
N LEU A 37 8.40 -0.41 3.89
CA LEU A 37 9.52 -0.58 2.97
C LEU A 37 10.80 0.09 3.46
N LEU A 38 10.73 1.34 3.91
CA LEU A 38 11.90 2.07 4.43
C LEU A 38 12.50 1.36 5.65
N VAL A 39 11.65 0.83 6.54
CA VAL A 39 12.10 0.05 7.70
C VAL A 39 12.82 -1.23 7.25
N ILE A 40 12.24 -2.00 6.34
CA ILE A 40 12.85 -3.25 5.83
C ILE A 40 14.20 -2.98 5.15
N MET A 41 14.35 -1.82 4.50
CA MET A 41 15.57 -1.42 3.80
C MET A 41 16.61 -0.74 4.72
N GLY A 42 16.28 -0.46 5.99
CA GLY A 42 17.16 0.27 6.91
C GLY A 42 17.35 1.74 6.54
N LEU A 43 16.31 2.37 5.96
CA LEU A 43 16.31 3.74 5.45
C LEU A 43 15.29 4.64 6.18
N ASP A 44 14.71 4.16 7.26
CA ASP A 44 13.70 4.86 8.06
C ASP A 44 14.21 6.19 8.62
N ALA A 45 15.49 6.27 8.99
CA ALA A 45 16.12 7.52 9.44
C ALA A 45 16.14 8.62 8.37
N ARG A 46 16.00 8.25 7.08
CA ARG A 46 15.98 9.17 5.93
C ARG A 46 14.59 9.34 5.34
N LYS A 47 13.54 8.94 6.09
CA LYS A 47 12.15 8.98 5.62
C LYS A 47 11.75 10.34 5.04
N ASP A 48 12.10 11.43 5.71
CA ASP A 48 11.73 12.78 5.29
C ASP A 48 12.47 13.25 4.04
N GLU A 49 13.58 12.60 3.68
CA GLU A 49 14.32 12.83 2.43
C GLU A 49 13.79 11.98 1.26
N LEU A 50 13.15 10.85 1.57
CA LEU A 50 12.80 9.80 0.60
C LEU A 50 11.30 9.74 0.28
N LEU A 51 10.45 10.37 1.08
CA LEU A 51 9.01 10.43 0.85
C LEU A 51 8.60 11.81 0.37
N ASP A 52 8.10 11.87 -0.86
CA ASP A 52 7.50 13.06 -1.44
C ASP A 52 5.99 12.92 -1.61
N TYR A 53 5.27 14.01 -1.34
CA TYR A 53 3.85 14.11 -1.61
C TYR A 53 3.63 14.77 -2.96
N VAL A 54 2.89 14.10 -3.83
CA VAL A 54 2.53 14.60 -5.16
C VAL A 54 1.03 14.84 -5.27
N ALA A 55 0.60 15.58 -6.29
CA ALA A 55 -0.82 15.76 -6.56
C ALA A 55 -1.51 14.39 -6.78
N ASP A 56 -2.72 14.24 -6.23
CA ASP A 56 -3.49 13.02 -6.40
C ASP A 56 -3.91 12.83 -7.86
N ARG A 57 -4.21 11.58 -8.23
CA ARG A 57 -4.74 11.25 -9.55
C ARG A 57 -6.17 11.77 -9.65
N ALA A 58 -6.53 12.33 -10.81
CA ALA A 58 -7.86 12.91 -11.04
C ALA A 58 -9.03 11.94 -10.75
N HIS A 59 -8.79 10.63 -10.88
CA HIS A 59 -9.76 9.58 -10.55
C HIS A 59 -9.06 8.52 -9.68
N ASN A 60 -9.05 8.76 -8.37
CA ASN A 60 -8.43 7.84 -7.40
C ASN A 60 -9.50 7.22 -6.50
N ASP A 61 -9.58 5.89 -6.49
CA ASP A 61 -10.40 5.17 -5.52
C ASP A 61 -9.67 5.12 -4.17
N ALA A 62 -10.35 5.54 -3.10
CA ALA A 62 -9.73 5.67 -1.78
C ALA A 62 -9.42 4.31 -1.13
N CYS A 63 -10.21 3.28 -1.39
CA CYS A 63 -10.06 1.96 -0.77
C CYS A 63 -10.73 0.87 -1.63
N TYR A 64 -10.16 -0.34 -1.59
CA TYR A 64 -10.69 -1.54 -2.22
C TYR A 64 -10.95 -2.63 -1.17
N PRO A 65 -12.02 -2.51 -0.37
CA PRO A 65 -12.34 -3.52 0.62
C PRO A 65 -12.78 -4.82 -0.09
N ILE A 66 -12.19 -5.95 0.31
CA ILE A 66 -12.51 -7.25 -0.28
C ILE A 66 -12.80 -8.28 0.80
N SER A 67 -13.98 -8.92 0.71
CA SER A 67 -14.32 -10.05 1.56
C SER A 67 -13.97 -11.36 0.88
N CYS A 68 -13.16 -12.17 1.55
CA CYS A 68 -12.75 -13.50 1.10
C CYS A 68 -13.44 -14.64 1.87
N ALA A 69 -14.56 -14.34 2.56
CA ALA A 69 -15.25 -15.31 3.43
C ALA A 69 -15.64 -16.59 2.68
N LYS A 70 -16.14 -16.47 1.43
CA LYS A 70 -16.54 -17.59 0.58
C LYS A 70 -15.36 -18.47 0.14
N LEU A 71 -14.19 -17.87 -0.10
CA LEU A 71 -12.98 -18.64 -0.38
C LEU A 71 -12.51 -19.37 0.88
N ARG A 72 -12.55 -18.70 2.04
CA ARG A 72 -12.18 -19.31 3.33
C ARG A 72 -13.10 -20.46 3.72
N SER A 73 -14.37 -20.48 3.30
CA SER A 73 -15.24 -21.63 3.51
C SER A 73 -14.83 -22.87 2.70
N LEU A 74 -13.96 -22.73 1.69
CA LEU A 74 -13.31 -23.86 1.02
C LEU A 74 -12.11 -24.43 1.80
N GLY A 75 -11.80 -23.86 2.98
CA GLY A 75 -10.65 -24.24 3.80
C GLY A 75 -9.36 -23.51 3.44
N TRP A 76 -9.37 -22.62 2.44
CA TRP A 76 -8.20 -21.82 2.09
C TRP A 76 -7.91 -20.75 3.16
N LYS A 77 -6.63 -20.56 3.45
CA LYS A 77 -6.11 -19.48 4.30
C LYS A 77 -4.76 -18.99 3.76
N GLU A 78 -4.50 -17.70 3.95
CA GLU A 78 -3.18 -17.12 3.69
C GLU A 78 -2.11 -17.84 4.52
N GLN A 79 -0.97 -18.15 3.89
CA GLN A 79 0.15 -18.83 4.53
C GLN A 79 1.18 -17.84 5.08
N PHE A 80 1.30 -16.67 4.44
CA PHE A 80 2.32 -15.69 4.78
C PHE A 80 1.73 -14.47 5.49
N THR A 81 2.51 -13.89 6.39
CA THR A 81 2.19 -12.57 6.98
C THR A 81 2.63 -11.46 6.03
N TRP A 82 2.10 -10.25 6.27
CA TRP A 82 2.51 -9.05 5.54
C TRP A 82 4.02 -8.81 5.63
N GLU A 83 4.57 -8.88 6.85
CA GLU A 83 5.98 -8.61 7.15
C GLU A 83 6.89 -9.60 6.42
N PHE A 84 6.55 -10.89 6.46
CA PHE A 84 7.30 -11.92 5.77
C PHE A 84 7.21 -11.76 4.25
N GLY A 85 6.00 -11.53 3.71
CA GLY A 85 5.79 -11.37 2.28
C GLY A 85 6.55 -10.17 1.71
N LEU A 86 6.49 -9.02 2.40
CA LEU A 86 7.16 -7.79 1.98
C LEU A 86 8.69 -7.95 2.05
N ALA A 87 9.23 -8.51 3.14
CA ALA A 87 10.67 -8.74 3.28
C ALA A 87 11.24 -9.65 2.18
N ASN A 88 10.54 -10.75 1.87
CA ASN A 88 10.96 -11.64 0.78
C ASN A 88 10.87 -10.97 -0.60
N THR A 89 9.87 -10.12 -0.80
CA THR A 89 9.72 -9.36 -2.05
C THR A 89 10.90 -8.39 -2.23
N VAL A 90 11.27 -7.63 -1.20
CA VAL A 90 12.44 -6.75 -1.22
C VAL A 90 13.72 -7.55 -1.50
N ALA A 91 13.93 -8.66 -0.79
CA ALA A 91 15.10 -9.52 -0.99
C ALA A 91 15.21 -10.04 -2.43
N PHE A 92 14.08 -10.49 -3.01
CA PHE A 92 14.02 -10.96 -4.39
C PHE A 92 14.43 -9.87 -5.39
N PHE A 93 13.89 -8.65 -5.26
CA PHE A 93 14.24 -7.56 -6.17
C PHE A 93 15.70 -7.13 -6.02
N LEU A 94 16.23 -7.03 -4.78
CA LEU A 94 17.64 -6.71 -4.56
C LEU A 94 18.57 -7.78 -5.15
N GLN A 95 18.20 -9.06 -5.06
CA GLN A 95 18.96 -10.13 -5.71
C GLN A 95 18.91 -10.00 -7.24
N LYS A 96 17.71 -9.79 -7.80
CA LYS A 96 17.51 -9.73 -9.25
C LYS A 96 18.24 -8.54 -9.90
N LEU A 97 18.17 -7.37 -9.27
CA LEU A 97 18.85 -6.16 -9.74
C LEU A 97 20.38 -6.28 -9.64
N ARG A 98 20.91 -7.06 -8.69
CA ARG A 98 22.36 -7.34 -8.63
C ARG A 98 22.81 -8.32 -9.73
N SER A 99 21.97 -9.28 -10.11
CA SER A 99 22.30 -10.26 -11.13
C SER A 99 22.12 -9.77 -12.55
N GLU A 100 21.16 -8.88 -12.77
CA GLU A 100 20.86 -8.30 -14.07
C GLU A 100 21.37 -6.84 -14.05
N ASP A 101 22.48 -6.56 -14.74
CA ASP A 101 23.05 -5.20 -14.89
C ASP A 101 22.11 -4.32 -15.73
N ARG A 102 20.98 -3.93 -15.13
CA ARG A 102 19.86 -3.25 -15.76
C ARG A 102 19.70 -1.88 -15.13
N ASP A 103 19.91 -0.84 -15.94
CA ASP A 103 19.52 0.51 -15.56
C ASP A 103 18.00 0.67 -15.63
N LEU A 104 17.36 0.85 -14.48
CA LEU A 104 15.92 1.09 -14.35
C LEU A 104 15.58 2.55 -14.04
N SER A 105 16.57 3.45 -14.01
CA SER A 105 16.37 4.86 -13.64
C SER A 105 15.29 5.55 -14.49
N SER A 106 15.22 5.21 -15.77
CA SER A 106 14.22 5.74 -16.71
C SER A 106 12.78 5.27 -16.48
N LEU A 107 12.58 4.16 -15.74
CA LEU A 107 11.26 3.54 -15.53
C LEU A 107 10.57 4.02 -14.26
N VAL A 108 11.29 4.63 -13.33
CA VAL A 108 10.79 5.00 -11.98
C VAL A 108 10.45 6.49 -11.90
N GLN A 109 9.86 7.05 -12.96
CA GLN A 109 9.36 8.42 -12.92
C GLN A 109 7.93 8.45 -12.37
N ALA A 110 7.71 9.20 -11.30
CA ALA A 110 6.38 9.38 -10.71
C ALA A 110 5.46 10.15 -11.68
N HIS A 111 4.23 9.67 -11.83
CA HIS A 111 3.16 10.40 -12.53
C HIS A 111 2.17 10.97 -11.52
N PRO A 112 1.68 12.22 -11.72
CA PRO A 112 2.00 13.12 -12.84
C PRO A 112 3.42 13.71 -12.74
N GLN A 113 4.07 13.90 -13.88
CA GLN A 113 5.36 14.58 -13.92
C GLN A 113 5.12 16.08 -13.74
N HIS A 114 5.57 16.65 -12.63
CA HIS A 114 5.52 18.08 -12.45
C HIS A 114 6.54 18.74 -13.40
N SER A 115 6.07 19.62 -14.28
CA SER A 115 6.94 20.67 -14.79
C SER A 115 7.27 21.60 -13.61
N ALA A 116 8.48 22.16 -13.55
CA ALA A 116 8.91 23.06 -12.49
C ALA A 116 8.03 24.34 -12.34
N THR A 117 6.98 24.48 -13.15
CA THR A 117 6.12 25.65 -13.26
C THR A 117 4.78 25.50 -12.51
N ASP A 118 4.41 24.32 -12.03
CA ASP A 118 3.08 24.08 -11.41
C ASP A 118 3.02 24.16 -9.89
N VAL A 119 4.08 24.60 -9.21
CA VAL A 119 4.01 24.93 -7.78
C VAL A 119 3.47 26.36 -7.61
N ALA A 120 2.20 26.56 -7.97
CA ALA A 120 1.44 27.68 -7.42
C ALA A 120 1.23 27.41 -5.93
N ARG A 121 2.16 27.94 -5.12
CA ARG A 121 2.05 28.09 -3.67
C ARG A 121 0.64 28.56 -3.32
N VAL A 122 -0.19 27.69 -2.71
CA VAL A 122 -1.49 28.09 -2.17
C VAL A 122 -1.24 29.15 -1.09
N PRO A 123 -1.64 30.41 -1.26
CA PRO A 123 -1.46 31.43 -0.24
C PRO A 123 -2.65 31.35 0.72
N GLY A 124 -2.41 30.88 1.95
CA GLY A 124 -3.39 31.00 3.03
C GLY A 124 -3.67 29.73 3.81
N SER A 125 -2.71 29.27 4.62
CA SER A 125 -3.03 28.49 5.82
C SER A 125 -2.12 28.91 6.97
N THR A 126 -2.19 30.18 7.36
CA THR A 126 -1.86 30.58 8.73
C THR A 126 -2.97 30.04 9.65
N GLY A 127 -2.89 28.75 9.98
CA GLY A 127 -3.65 28.15 11.06
C GLY A 127 -2.89 28.33 12.36
N SER A 128 -3.16 29.43 13.06
CA SER A 128 -2.75 29.64 14.45
C SER A 128 -3.26 28.49 15.31
N PHE A 129 -2.34 27.74 15.94
CA PHE A 129 -2.69 26.87 17.06
C PHE A 129 -2.93 27.76 18.29
N ALA A 130 -4.21 28.12 18.52
CA ALA A 130 -4.65 28.70 19.77
C ALA A 130 -5.26 27.60 20.64
N ALA A 131 -4.61 27.32 21.76
CA ALA A 131 -5.16 26.54 22.85
C ALA A 131 -6.29 27.32 23.54
N ALA A 132 -7.46 26.71 23.69
CA ALA A 132 -8.46 27.13 24.66
C ALA A 132 -9.30 25.91 25.06
N GLY A 133 -9.18 25.51 26.33
CA GLY A 133 -10.07 24.53 26.95
C GLY A 133 -11.41 25.14 27.35
N SER A 134 -12.41 24.28 27.57
CA SER A 134 -13.27 24.24 28.76
C SER A 134 -14.59 23.50 28.49
N ALA A 135 -14.84 22.50 29.34
CA ALA A 135 -16.11 22.08 29.95
C ALA A 135 -17.42 21.92 29.14
N ALA A 136 -17.88 20.67 29.14
CA ALA A 136 -19.17 20.18 29.65
C ALA A 136 -20.50 20.46 28.90
N ARG A 137 -21.18 19.36 28.53
CA ARG A 137 -22.55 18.90 28.93
C ARG A 137 -23.14 18.02 27.80
N SER A 138 -23.35 16.72 28.05
CA SER A 138 -24.59 16.07 28.56
C SER A 138 -25.67 15.83 27.49
N ARG A 139 -25.89 14.52 27.23
CA ARG A 139 -27.13 13.82 26.80
C ARG A 139 -27.78 14.23 25.48
N LEU A 140 -27.79 13.30 24.52
CA LEU A 140 -28.87 12.34 24.33
C LEU A 140 -28.27 11.00 23.87
#